data_AF-A0A2I1XDJ1-F1
#
_entry.id   AF-A0A2I1XDJ1-F1
#
_cell.length_a   1.000
_cell.length_b   1.000
_cell.length_c   1.000
_cell.angle_alpha   90.00
_cell.angle_beta   90.00
_cell.angle_gamma   90.00
#
_symmetry.space_group_name_H-M   'P 1'
#
loop_
_entity.id
_entity.type
_entity.pdbx_description
1 polymer ?
#
loop_
_entity_poly.entity_id
_entity_poly.type
_entity_poly.pdbx_seq_one_letter_code
_entity_poly.pdbx_strand_id
1 'polypeptide(L)'
;MLYARRGRLPKGVKSPQPKADRKGQSQTVQALRAQHPLKYLLHIANLPKSSFYYHHQDRPDPDAADKALLVEPYRQHKGRYGQRRIAAALD
;
A
#
# COMPACT_ATOMS: atom_id res chain seq x y z
N MET A 1 -33.11 -19.52 -12.64
CA MET A 1 -31.92 -19.39 -11.77
C MET A 1 -31.84 -17.94 -11.28
N LEU A 2 -32.03 -17.71 -9.97
CA LEU A 2 -32.00 -16.39 -9.36
C LEU A 2 -30.54 -15.96 -9.13
N TYR A 3 -30.08 -14.94 -9.83
CA TYR A 3 -28.84 -14.25 -9.47
C TYR A 3 -29.10 -13.44 -8.20
N ALA A 4 -28.67 -13.97 -7.05
CA ALA A 4 -28.73 -13.26 -5.79
C ALA A 4 -27.93 -11.94 -5.88
N ARG A 5 -28.64 -10.81 -5.76
CA ARG A 5 -28.04 -9.49 -5.56
C ARG A 5 -27.18 -9.56 -4.29
N ARG A 6 -25.86 -9.66 -4.44
CA ARG A 6 -24.92 -9.45 -3.32
C ARG A 6 -25.22 -8.06 -2.76
N GLY A 7 -25.80 -8.00 -1.56
CA GLY A 7 -26.14 -6.74 -0.91
C GLY A 7 -24.92 -5.83 -0.86
N ARG A 8 -25.06 -4.58 -1.35
CA ARG A 8 -24.02 -3.58 -1.15
C ARG A 8 -23.99 -3.24 0.34
N LEU A 9 -22.84 -3.46 0.96
CA LEU A 9 -22.60 -2.98 2.30
C LEU A 9 -22.66 -1.44 2.34
N PRO A 10 -23.25 -0.83 3.38
CA PRO A 10 -23.32 0.62 3.51
C PRO A 10 -21.91 1.23 3.55
N LYS A 11 -21.75 2.40 2.94
CA LYS A 11 -20.47 3.13 2.91
C LYS A 11 -19.99 3.36 4.35
N GLY A 12 -18.80 2.87 4.67
CA GLY A 12 -18.18 3.05 6.00
C GLY A 12 -18.10 1.79 6.86
N VAL A 13 -18.71 0.66 6.47
CA VAL A 13 -18.46 -0.58 7.20
C VAL A 13 -17.07 -1.12 6.88
N LYS A 14 -16.33 -1.49 7.92
CA LYS A 14 -15.05 -2.17 7.77
C LYS A 14 -15.30 -3.53 7.14
N SER A 15 -14.45 -3.93 6.20
CA SER A 15 -14.53 -5.27 5.62
C SER A 15 -14.44 -6.32 6.75
N PRO A 16 -15.28 -7.37 6.73
CA PRO A 16 -15.29 -8.39 7.79
C PRO A 16 -13.97 -9.15 7.95
N GLN A 17 -13.12 -9.13 6.92
CA GLN A 17 -11.84 -9.81 6.95
C GLN A 17 -10.71 -8.85 7.32
N PRO A 18 -9.81 -9.25 8.23
CA PRO A 18 -8.58 -8.52 8.47
C PRO A 18 -7.83 -8.37 7.16
N LYS A 19 -7.46 -7.14 6.79
CA LYS A 19 -6.56 -6.92 5.66
C LYS A 19 -5.18 -7.37 6.10
N ALA A 20 -4.72 -8.50 5.57
CA ALA A 20 -3.33 -8.89 5.73
C ALA A 20 -2.43 -7.82 5.12
N ASP A 21 -1.29 -7.55 5.79
CA ASP A 21 -0.31 -6.60 5.27
C ASP A 21 0.30 -7.16 3.99
N ARG A 22 -0.14 -6.62 2.85
CA ARG A 22 0.32 -7.04 1.52
C ARG A 22 1.81 -6.78 1.32
N LYS A 23 2.36 -5.77 2.00
CA LYS A 23 3.79 -5.47 1.93
C LYS A 23 4.58 -6.56 2.65
N GLY A 24 4.24 -6.87 3.89
CA GLY A 24 4.86 -7.97 4.64
C GLY A 24 4.71 -9.32 3.93
N GLN A 25 3.53 -9.64 3.39
CA GLN A 25 3.33 -10.85 2.58
C GLN A 25 4.23 -10.89 1.35
N SER A 26 4.37 -9.77 0.63
CA SER A 26 5.24 -9.68 -0.54
C SER A 26 6.71 -9.89 -0.17
N GLN A 27 7.16 -9.37 0.97
CA GLN A 27 8.52 -9.57 1.48
C GLN A 27 8.78 -11.04 1.82
N THR A 28 7.84 -11.70 2.49
CA THR A 28 7.92 -13.14 2.79
C THR A 28 7.97 -13.98 1.52
N VAL A 29 7.10 -13.68 0.53
CA VAL A 29 7.12 -14.36 -0.79
C VAL A 29 8.44 -14.15 -1.50
N GLN A 30 9.00 -12.93 -1.43
CA GLN A 30 10.29 -12.62 -2.05
C GLN A 30 11.44 -13.42 -1.42
N ALA A 31 11.45 -13.60 -0.10
CA ALA A 31 12.46 -14.40 0.59
C ALA A 31 12.37 -15.90 0.22
N LEU A 32 11.15 -16.43 0.11
CA LEU A 32 10.92 -17.85 -0.21
C LEU A 32 11.11 -18.19 -1.70
N ARG A 33 11.16 -17.18 -2.58
CA ARG A 33 11.27 -17.36 -4.04
C ARG A 33 12.54 -18.10 -4.45
N ALA A 34 13.61 -18.06 -3.66
CA ALA A 34 14.85 -18.78 -3.94
C ALA A 34 14.68 -20.31 -3.92
N GLN A 35 13.75 -20.82 -3.13
CA GLN A 35 13.56 -22.26 -2.88
C GLN A 35 12.26 -22.81 -3.48
N HIS A 36 11.28 -21.94 -3.78
CA HIS A 36 9.96 -22.36 -4.23
C HIS A 36 9.47 -21.55 -5.45
N PRO A 37 8.70 -22.17 -6.37
CA PRO A 37 8.17 -21.46 -7.52
C PRO A 37 7.17 -20.37 -7.11
N LEU A 38 7.38 -19.16 -7.64
CA LEU A 38 6.57 -17.96 -7.32
C LEU A 38 5.06 -18.18 -7.50
N LYS A 39 4.66 -18.97 -8.49
CA LYS A 39 3.24 -19.28 -8.77
C LYS A 39 2.53 -19.86 -7.55
N TYR A 40 3.17 -20.79 -6.85
CA TYR A 40 2.59 -21.45 -5.67
C TYR A 40 2.63 -20.54 -4.44
N LEU A 41 3.73 -19.80 -4.27
CA LEU A 41 3.86 -18.85 -3.16
C LEU A 41 2.77 -17.78 -3.18
N LEU A 42 2.48 -17.20 -4.35
CA LEU A 42 1.40 -16.22 -4.50
C LEU A 42 0.02 -16.81 -4.22
N HIS A 43 -0.20 -18.06 -4.64
CA HIS A 43 -1.46 -18.75 -4.40
C HIS A 43 -1.68 -19.01 -2.90
N ILE A 44 -0.68 -19.55 -2.21
CA ILE A 44 -0.76 -19.85 -0.77
C ILE A 44 -0.92 -18.56 0.05
N ALA A 45 -0.21 -17.49 -0.31
CA ALA A 45 -0.30 -16.20 0.36
C ALA A 45 -1.59 -15.43 0.06
N ASN A 46 -2.46 -15.94 -0.85
CA ASN A 46 -3.61 -15.19 -1.40
C ASN A 46 -3.21 -13.79 -1.90
N LEU A 47 -2.01 -13.67 -2.48
CA LEU A 47 -1.43 -12.40 -2.91
C LEU A 47 -1.58 -12.24 -4.44
N PRO A 48 -2.29 -11.21 -4.94
CA PRO A 48 -2.35 -10.93 -6.36
C PRO A 48 -0.97 -10.65 -6.94
N LYS A 49 -0.71 -11.14 -8.16
CA LYS A 49 0.56 -10.92 -8.88
C LYS A 49 0.90 -9.43 -9.01
N SER A 50 -0.09 -8.57 -9.24
CA SER A 50 0.09 -7.11 -9.31
C SER A 50 0.55 -6.52 -7.97
N SER A 51 -0.03 -6.96 -6.86
CA SER A 51 0.36 -6.52 -5.51
C SER A 51 1.79 -6.94 -5.19
N PHE A 52 2.18 -8.16 -5.57
CA PHE A 52 3.57 -8.61 -5.44
C PHE A 52 4.53 -7.70 -6.21
N TYR A 53 4.30 -7.48 -7.50
CA TYR A 53 5.19 -6.62 -8.30
C TYR A 53 5.16 -5.15 -7.91
N TYR A 54 4.08 -4.66 -7.30
CA TYR A 54 4.02 -3.31 -6.73
C TYR A 54 4.95 -3.17 -5.52
N HIS A 55 5.03 -4.19 -4.68
CA HIS A 55 5.87 -4.18 -3.47
C HIS A 55 7.28 -4.74 -3.68
N HIS A 56 7.52 -5.49 -4.76
CA HIS A 56 8.79 -6.12 -5.10
C HIS A 56 9.82 -5.16 -5.72
N GLN A 57 9.41 -3.96 -6.12
CA GLN A 57 10.34 -3.03 -6.73
C GLN A 57 11.34 -2.49 -5.69
N ASP A 58 12.61 -2.91 -5.82
CA ASP A 58 13.78 -2.28 -5.18
C ASP A 58 14.09 -0.91 -5.84
N ARG A 59 13.05 -0.19 -6.27
CA ARG A 59 13.21 1.11 -6.88
C ARG A 59 13.32 2.14 -5.77
N PRO A 60 14.37 2.99 -5.76
CA PRO A 60 14.38 4.13 -4.88
C PRO A 60 13.12 4.96 -5.15
N ASP A 61 12.52 5.47 -4.07
CA ASP A 61 11.36 6.34 -4.16
C ASP A 61 11.73 7.57 -4.99
N PRO A 62 11.17 7.75 -6.20
CA PRO A 62 11.56 8.84 -7.10
C PRO A 62 11.31 10.20 -6.48
N ASP A 63 10.33 10.30 -5.57
CA ASP A 63 9.92 11.53 -4.92
C ASP A 63 10.53 11.66 -3.52
N ALA A 64 11.57 10.87 -3.18
CA ALA A 64 12.15 10.87 -1.85
C ALA A 64 12.65 12.26 -1.42
N ALA A 65 13.30 12.98 -2.34
CA ALA A 65 13.78 14.34 -2.11
C ALA A 65 12.61 15.31 -1.87
N ASP A 66 11.60 15.28 -2.73
CA ASP A 66 10.42 16.14 -2.62
C ASP A 66 9.64 15.86 -1.33
N LYS A 67 9.51 14.58 -0.97
CA LYS A 67 8.91 14.17 0.32
C LYS A 67 9.68 14.71 1.50
N ALA A 68 11.01 14.71 1.46
CA ALA A 68 11.83 15.32 2.50
C ALA A 68 11.57 16.83 2.61
N LEU A 69 11.48 17.54 1.47
CA LEU A 69 11.14 18.97 1.44
C LEU A 69 9.76 19.27 2.03
N LEU A 70 8.77 18.40 1.81
CA LEU A 70 7.42 18.55 2.38
C LEU A 70 7.38 18.26 3.89
N VAL A 71 8.24 17.38 4.39
CA VAL A 71 8.27 16.95 5.80
C VAL A 71 8.77 18.07 6.71
N GLU A 72 9.73 18.88 6.27
CA GLU A 72 10.28 20.01 7.03
C GLU A 72 9.20 21.01 7.49
N PRO A 73 8.43 21.66 6.59
CA PRO A 73 7.37 22.59 6.99
C PRO A 73 6.25 21.88 7.76
N TYR A 74 5.94 20.62 7.44
CA TYR A 74 4.97 19.83 8.20
C TYR A 74 5.39 19.70 9.68
N ARG A 75 6.66 19.38 9.94
CA ARG A 75 7.22 19.26 11.29
C ARG A 75 7.35 20.61 11.99
N GLN A 76 7.85 21.62 11.31
CA GLN A 76 7.96 22.99 11.82
C GLN A 76 6.61 23.49 12.36
N HIS A 77 5.53 23.23 11.63
CA HIS A 77 4.18 23.62 12.03
C HIS A 77 3.47 22.60 12.92
N LYS A 78 4.18 21.58 13.42
CA LYS A 78 3.65 20.54 14.33
C LYS A 78 2.44 19.81 13.74
N GLY A 79 2.46 19.55 12.44
CA GLY A 79 1.39 18.88 11.70
C GLY A 79 0.13 19.70 11.46
N ARG A 80 0.11 21.00 11.80
CA ARG A 80 -1.06 21.89 11.60
C ARG A 80 -1.24 22.33 10.15
N TYR A 81 -0.21 22.14 9.33
CA TYR A 81 -0.24 22.51 7.91
C TYR A 81 -0.58 21.27 7.10
N GLY A 82 -1.74 21.31 6.44
CA GLY A 82 -2.08 20.34 5.41
C GLY A 82 -1.40 20.68 4.08
N GLN A 83 -1.58 19.81 3.08
CA GLN A 83 -0.89 19.90 1.77
C GLN A 83 -0.94 21.30 1.14
N ARG A 84 -2.10 21.96 1.13
CA ARG A 84 -2.25 23.30 0.53
C ARG A 84 -1.41 24.37 1.23
N ARG A 85 -1.32 24.34 2.56
CA ARG A 85 -0.52 25.30 3.34
C ARG A 85 0.97 25.01 3.23
N ILE A 86 1.33 23.74 3.12
CA ILE A 86 2.71 23.34 2.84
C ILE A 86 3.13 23.85 1.46
N ALA A 87 2.30 23.65 0.43
CA ALA A 87 2.57 24.14 -0.91
C ALA A 87 2.74 25.68 -0.94
N ALA A 88 1.84 26.42 -0.27
CA ALA A 88 1.95 27.88 -0.17
C ALA A 88 3.16 28.37 0.67
N ALA A 89 3.78 27.51 1.49
CA ALA A 89 4.98 27.83 2.25
C ALA A 89 6.28 27.44 1.51
N LEU A 90 6.16 26.74 0.38
CA LEU A 90 7.26 26.33 -0.49
C LEU A 90 7.37 27.21 -1.76
N ASP A 91 6.44 28.15 -1.95
CA ASP A 91 6.39 29.12 -3.05
C ASP A 91 7.55 30.14 -2.98
#